data_AF-A0A7Z8VG58-F1
#
_entry.id   AF-A0A7Z8VG58-F1
#
_cell.length_a   1.000
_cell.length_b   1.000
_cell.length_c   1.000
_cell.angle_alpha   90.00
_cell.angle_beta   90.00
_cell.angle_gamma   90.00
#
_symmetry.space_group_name_H-M   'P 1'
#
loop_
_entity.id
_entity.type
_entity.pdbx_description
1 polymer ?
#
loop_
_entity_poly.entity_id
_entity_poly.type
_entity_poly.pdbx_seq_one_letter_code
_entity_poly.pdbx_strand_id
1 'polypeptide(L)' 'MYSFDASSMIHAWDNYPPENKHFDSLWEWFSNKMQSKEFVISKKAFEEVRHKIP' A
#
# COMPACT_ATOMS: atom_id res chain seq x y z
N MET A 1 6.60 -5.63 12.78
CA MET A 1 6.11 -6.16 11.48
C MET A 1 4.64 -5.86 11.40
N TYR A 2 4.22 -5.03 10.44
CA TYR A 2 2.83 -4.64 10.24
C TYR A 2 2.23 -5.44 9.09
N SER A 3 1.08 -6.05 9.32
CA SER A 3 0.34 -6.77 8.28
C SER A 3 -0.71 -5.86 7.68
N PHE A 4 -0.66 -5.68 6.37
CA PHE A 4 -1.68 -4.93 5.64
C PHE A 4 -2.71 -5.87 5.03
N ASP A 5 -3.98 -5.50 5.17
CA ASP A 5 -5.08 -6.07 4.42
C ASP A 5 -5.41 -5.23 3.17
N ALA A 6 -6.24 -5.79 2.28
CA ALA A 6 -6.59 -5.15 1.03
C ALA A 6 -7.35 -3.83 1.25
N SER A 7 -8.26 -3.80 2.22
CA SER A 7 -9.03 -2.60 2.58
C SER A 7 -8.15 -1.43 3.01
N SER A 8 -7.11 -1.70 3.79
CA SER A 8 -6.19 -0.68 4.29
C SER A 8 -5.34 -0.10 3.16
N MET A 9 -4.94 -0.93 2.20
CA MET A 9 -4.20 -0.46 1.01
C MET A 9 -5.06 0.38 0.08
N ILE A 10 -6.31 -0.03 -0.16
CA ILE A 10 -7.27 0.74 -0.96
C ILE A 10 -7.58 2.07 -0.26
N HIS A 11 -7.83 2.04 1.05
CA HIS A 11 -8.06 3.25 1.83
C HIS A 11 -6.85 4.20 1.79
N ALA A 12 -5.63 3.67 1.90
CA ALA A 12 -4.41 4.47 1.77
C ALA A 12 -4.29 5.11 0.39
N TRP A 13 -4.62 4.38 -0.68
CA TRP A 13 -4.63 4.92 -2.05
C TRP A 13 -5.69 6.02 -2.23
N ASP A 14 -6.93 5.77 -1.82
CA ASP A 14 -8.05 6.69 -2.01
C ASP A 14 -7.89 8.01 -1.23
N ASN A 15 -7.12 7.98 -0.13
CA ASN A 15 -6.91 9.14 0.73
C ASN A 15 -5.50 9.72 0.62
N TYR A 16 -4.69 9.22 -0.32
CA TYR A 16 -3.35 9.74 -0.52
C TYR A 16 -3.41 11.11 -1.19
N PRO A 17 -2.83 12.18 -0.63
CA PRO A 17 -2.88 13.51 -1.24
C PRO A 17 -1.82 13.63 -2.35
N PRO A 18 -2.16 13.48 -3.65
CA PRO A 18 -1.14 13.45 -4.71
C PRO A 18 -0.50 14.82 -4.94
N GLU A 19 -1.18 15.91 -4.54
CA GLU A 19 -0.71 17.28 -4.70
C GLU A 19 0.28 17.71 -3.61
N ASN A 20 0.41 16.92 -2.54
CA ASN A 20 1.28 17.25 -1.43
C ASN A 20 2.71 16.78 -1.68
N LYS A 21 3.55 17.70 -2.15
CA LYS A 21 4.97 17.48 -2.49
C LYS A 21 5.85 17.08 -1.32
N HIS A 22 5.36 17.15 -0.07
CA HIS A 22 6.11 16.72 1.11
C HIS A 22 6.02 15.22 1.36
N PHE A 23 5.12 14.51 0.67
CA PHE A 23 5.02 13.07 0.78
C PHE A 23 5.70 12.37 -0.41
N ASP A 24 6.59 11.43 -0.10
CA ASP A 24 7.16 10.51 -1.08
C ASP A 24 6.05 9.69 -1.73
N SER A 25 6.18 9.35 -3.02
CA SER A 25 5.22 8.49 -3.72
C SER A 25 4.77 7.32 -2.83
N LEU A 26 3.46 7.24 -2.55
CA LEU A 26 2.90 6.27 -1.60
C LEU A 26 3.43 4.86 -1.85
N TRP A 27 3.44 4.44 -3.11
CA TRP A 27 3.85 3.11 -3.52
C TRP A 27 5.36 2.89 -3.46
N GLU A 28 6.17 3.93 -3.70
CA GLU A 28 7.63 3.83 -3.50
C GLU A 28 7.95 3.69 -2.02
N TRP A 29 7.32 4.51 -1.16
CA TRP A 29 7.45 4.41 0.28
C TRP A 29 7.01 3.04 0.79
N PHE A 30 5.86 2.54 0.32
CA PHE A 30 5.33 1.24 0.71
C PHE A 30 6.22 0.08 0.23
N SER A 31 6.74 0.17 -1.00
CA SER A 31 7.70 -0.81 -1.55
C SER A 31 8.98 -0.87 -0.72
N ASN A 32 9.53 0.28 -0.32
CA ASN A 32 10.71 0.34 0.53
C ASN A 32 10.48 -0.36 1.88
N LYS A 33 9.29 -0.17 2.47
CA LYS A 33 8.90 -0.82 3.72
C LYS A 33 8.64 -2.33 3.58
N MET A 34 8.22 -2.79 2.41
CA MET A 34 8.15 -4.23 2.12
C MET A 34 9.54 -4.84 1.94
N GLN A 35 10.45 -4.15 1.25
CA GLN A 35 11.84 -4.60 1.08
C GLN A 35 12.59 -4.68 2.41
N SER A 36 12.35 -3.74 3.32
CA SER A 36 12.89 -3.79 4.70
C SER A 36 12.21 -4.83 5.59
N LYS A 37 11.22 -5.58 5.09
CA LYS A 37 10.38 -6.54 5.84
C LYS A 37 9.67 -5.93 7.05
N GLU A 38 9.56 -4.60 7.10
CA GLU A 38 8.76 -3.92 8.11
C GLU A 38 7.27 -4.14 7.87
N PHE A 39 6.88 -4.16 6.59
CA PHE A 39 5.52 -4.43 6.13
C PHE A 39 5.43 -5.78 5.43
N VAL A 40 4.34 -6.48 5.69
CA VAL A 40 3.98 -7.72 5.02
C VAL A 40 2.54 -7.62 4.55
N ILE A 41 2.27 -8.23 3.41
CA ILE A 41 0.92 -8.38 2.88
C ILE A 41 0.63 -9.86 2.73
N SER A 42 -0.58 -10.28 3.09
CA SER A 42 -1.00 -11.65 2.81
C SER A 42 -1.18 -11.83 1.31
N LYS A 43 -0.87 -13.03 0.78
CA LYS A 43 -1.11 -13.35 -0.64
C LYS A 43 -2.56 -13.10 -1.05
N LYS A 44 -3.52 -13.40 -0.17
CA LYS A 44 -4.95 -13.15 -0.42
C LYS A 44 -5.25 -11.65 -0.59
N ALA A 45 -4.77 -10.82 0.33
CA ALA A 45 -4.95 -9.37 0.24
C ALA A 45 -4.26 -8.78 -1.00
N PHE A 46 -3.08 -9.29 -1.37
CA PHE A 46 -2.40 -8.89 -2.60
C PHE A 46 -3.26 -9.18 -3.85
N GLU A 47 -3.80 -10.40 -3.95
CA GLU A 47 -4.68 -10.76 -5.06
C GLU A 47 -5.97 -9.94 -5.06
N GLU A 48 -6.56 -9.63 -3.89
CA GLU A 48 -7.74 -8.78 -3.79
C GLU A 48 -7.49 -7.36 -4.29
N VAL A 49 -6.37 -6.74 -3.92
CA VAL A 49 -5.99 -5.40 -4.42
C VAL A 49 -5.73 -5.44 -5.92
N ARG A 50 -5.05 -6.48 -6.42
CA ARG A 50 -4.73 -6.64 -7.85
C ARG A 50 -5.97 -6.77 -8.72
N HIS A 51 -7.02 -7.45 -8.24
CA HIS A 51 -8.26 -7.66 -9.00
C HIS A 51 -9.28 -6.53 -8.82
N LYS A 52 -9.04 -5.56 -7.93
CA LYS A 52 -9.94 -4.43 -7.65
C LYS A 52 -9.62 -3.15 -8.44
N ILE A 53 -8.68 -3.19 -9.37
CA ILE A 53 -8.49 -2.09 -10.32
C ILE A 53 -9.65 -2.16 -11.33
N PRO A 54 -10.41 -1.06 -11.55
CA PRO A 54 -11.52 -1.02 -12.51
C PRO A 54 -11.09 -1.29 -13.96
#